data_AF-A8DVP9-F1
#
_entry.id   AF-A8DVP9-F1
#
_cell.length_a   1.000
_cell.length_b   1.000
_cell.length_c   1.000
_cell.angle_alpha   90.00
_cell.angle_beta   90.00
_cell.angle_gamma   90.00
#
_symmetry.space_group_name_H-M   'P 1'
#
loop_
_entity.id
_entity.type
_entity.pdbx_description
1 polymer ?
#
loop_
_entity_poly.entity_id
_entity_poly.type
_entity_poly.pdbx_seq_one_letter_code
_entity_poly.pdbx_strand_id
1 'polypeptide(L)'
;MVKPMSARLRLEKEQVWKVAVGVWIIAILTNIPIFRDIYFDAKSKHCFVAWHFTTGEGMATYVGCYMAILNCVSGILIAFCYVSILKGLYITNTICSEMVPTNDGRDSKKKLAKLVATVTASFYILLIPYAIFTIYMAAAEKPRGNTAYSNDALFVSFYVTSSLCMVNSCINPILYALQSSSYRRGFAKLYPCCMKHQEEEMAAPARHANPSCNSTTQAHA
;
A
#
# COMPACT_ATOMS: atom_id res chain seq x y z
N MET A 1 27.36 1.52 12.75
CA MET A 1 27.06 2.92 12.37
C MET A 1 26.38 2.92 11.02
N VAL A 2 25.06 3.12 10.99
CA VAL A 2 24.33 3.30 9.72
C VAL A 2 24.57 4.76 9.31
N LYS A 3 25.35 4.99 8.25
CA LYS A 3 25.59 6.34 7.71
C LYS A 3 24.22 6.96 7.39
N PRO A 4 23.86 8.13 7.95
CA PRO A 4 22.62 8.80 7.59
C PRO A 4 22.72 9.12 6.09
N MET A 5 21.73 8.61 5.33
CA MET A 5 21.49 8.81 3.90
C MET A 5 22.47 9.81 3.24
N SER A 6 23.50 9.29 2.54
CA SER A 6 24.44 10.15 1.84
C SER A 6 23.68 11.04 0.86
N ALA A 7 23.99 12.34 0.84
CA ALA A 7 23.36 13.31 -0.06
C ALA A 7 23.39 12.90 -1.54
N ARG A 8 24.27 11.95 -1.93
CA ARG A 8 24.37 11.40 -3.28
C ARG A 8 23.21 10.48 -3.69
N LEU A 9 22.44 9.92 -2.74
CA LEU A 9 21.25 9.11 -3.03
C LEU A 9 19.94 9.90 -2.91
N ARG A 10 20.03 11.22 -2.71
CA ARG A 10 18.86 12.07 -2.54
C ARG A 10 18.22 12.28 -3.92
N LEU A 11 17.09 11.63 -4.16
CA LEU A 11 16.32 11.83 -5.38
C LEU A 11 15.87 13.29 -5.45
N GLU A 12 16.38 14.02 -6.43
CA GLU A 12 15.88 15.35 -6.73
C GLU A 12 14.52 15.24 -7.42
N LYS A 13 13.67 16.27 -7.28
CA LYS A 13 12.30 16.27 -7.82
C LYS A 13 12.28 15.97 -9.33
N GLU A 14 13.30 16.43 -10.06
CA GLU A 14 13.48 16.20 -11.50
C GLU A 14 13.90 14.77 -11.87
N GLN A 15 14.40 13.99 -10.91
CA GLN A 15 14.82 12.61 -11.11
C GLN A 15 13.72 11.60 -10.74
N VAL A 16 12.72 12.01 -9.96
CA VAL A 16 11.61 11.14 -9.51
C VAL A 16 10.90 10.47 -10.68
N TRP A 17 10.61 11.24 -11.75
CA TRP A 17 9.89 10.69 -12.91
C TRP A 17 10.75 9.68 -13.68
N LYS A 18 12.07 9.89 -13.78
CA LYS A 18 13.00 8.95 -14.45
C LYS A 18 13.03 7.62 -13.71
N VAL A 19 13.09 7.67 -12.38
CA VAL A 19 13.03 6.47 -11.53
C VAL A 19 11.69 5.77 -11.68
N ALA A 20 10.59 6.51 -11.70
CA ALA A 20 9.26 5.94 -11.92
C ALA A 20 9.18 5.21 -13.28
N VAL A 21 9.64 5.82 -14.36
CA VAL A 21 9.70 5.20 -15.69
C VAL A 21 10.56 3.93 -15.67
N GLY A 22 11.74 3.98 -15.04
CA GLY A 22 12.60 2.81 -14.89
C GLY A 22 11.92 1.66 -14.14
N VAL A 23 11.22 1.96 -13.04
CA VAL A 23 10.44 0.98 -12.27
C VAL A 23 9.35 0.33 -13.13
N TRP A 24 8.61 1.12 -13.92
CA TRP A 24 7.60 0.60 -14.83
C TRP A 24 8.17 -0.30 -15.92
N ILE A 25 9.29 0.08 -16.55
CA ILE A 25 9.96 -0.74 -17.56
C ILE A 25 10.38 -2.08 -16.96
N ILE A 26 11.04 -2.06 -15.80
CA ILE A 26 11.48 -3.29 -15.11
C ILE A 26 10.26 -4.16 -14.77
N ALA A 27 9.18 -3.57 -14.23
CA ALA A 27 7.96 -4.29 -13.90
C ALA A 27 7.31 -4.95 -15.13
N ILE A 28 7.27 -4.28 -16.27
CA ILE A 28 6.76 -4.87 -17.51
C ILE A 28 7.65 -6.05 -17.91
N LEU A 29 8.96 -5.84 -17.99
CA LEU A 29 9.92 -6.87 -18.42
C LEU A 29 9.85 -8.14 -17.55
N THR A 30 9.73 -8.01 -16.23
CA THR A 30 9.63 -9.16 -15.32
C THR A 30 8.30 -9.90 -15.42
N ASN A 31 7.24 -9.25 -15.91
CA ASN A 31 5.92 -9.87 -16.06
C ASN A 31 5.66 -10.42 -17.48
N ILE A 32 6.51 -10.14 -18.48
CA ILE A 32 6.38 -10.68 -19.85
C ILE A 32 6.18 -12.20 -19.89
N PRO A 33 6.96 -13.03 -19.15
CA PRO A 33 6.79 -14.48 -19.19
C PRO A 33 5.37 -14.93 -18.79
N ILE A 34 4.74 -14.21 -17.86
CA ILE A 34 3.39 -14.53 -17.38
C ILE A 34 2.35 -14.30 -18.49
N PHE A 35 2.49 -13.21 -19.26
CA PHE A 35 1.55 -12.89 -20.35
C PHE A 35 1.65 -13.84 -21.54
N ARG A 36 2.85 -14.35 -21.82
CA ARG A 36 3.08 -15.30 -22.93
C ARG A 36 2.23 -16.57 -22.77
N ASP A 37 2.04 -16.98 -21.53
CA ASP A 37 1.48 -18.28 -21.18
C ASP A 37 -0.01 -18.19 -20.83
N ILE A 38 -0.71 -17.08 -21.11
CA ILE A 38 -2.16 -16.97 -20.93
C ILE A 38 -2.89 -17.57 -22.13
N TYR A 39 -3.84 -18.48 -21.89
CA TYR A 39 -4.68 -19.06 -22.95
C TYR A 39 -6.15 -19.14 -22.53
N PHE A 40 -7.03 -19.08 -23.52
CA PHE A 40 -8.46 -19.25 -23.32
C PHE A 40 -8.87 -20.68 -23.65
N ASP A 41 -9.48 -21.38 -22.70
CA ASP A 41 -10.07 -22.68 -22.95
C ASP A 41 -11.54 -22.52 -23.35
N ALA A 42 -11.84 -22.81 -24.61
CA ALA A 42 -13.19 -22.74 -25.15
C ALA A 42 -14.17 -23.73 -24.50
N LYS A 43 -13.68 -24.85 -23.96
CA LYS A 43 -14.52 -25.89 -23.36
C LYS A 43 -15.09 -25.45 -22.00
N SER A 44 -14.23 -24.93 -21.14
CA SER A 44 -14.63 -24.42 -19.82
C SER A 44 -15.04 -22.94 -19.83
N LYS A 45 -14.82 -22.23 -20.94
CA LYS A 45 -15.04 -20.78 -21.09
C LYS A 45 -14.27 -19.94 -20.06
N HIS A 46 -13.12 -20.47 -19.61
CA HIS A 46 -12.25 -19.80 -18.66
C HIS A 46 -10.94 -19.40 -19.32
N CYS A 47 -10.40 -18.26 -18.88
CA CYS A 47 -9.04 -17.86 -19.19
C CYS A 47 -8.12 -18.48 -18.16
N PHE A 48 -7.19 -19.31 -18.60
CA PHE A 48 -6.20 -19.93 -17.75
C PHE A 48 -4.86 -19.23 -17.96
N VAL A 49 -4.26 -18.82 -16.85
CA VAL A 49 -2.81 -18.66 -16.82
C VAL A 49 -2.25 -20.08 -16.97
N ALA A 50 -1.51 -20.36 -18.04
CA ALA A 50 -0.77 -21.61 -18.18
C ALA A 50 0.38 -21.59 -17.18
N TRP A 51 0.04 -21.81 -15.92
CA TRP A 51 0.93 -22.56 -15.09
C TRP A 51 1.06 -23.93 -15.75
N HIS A 52 2.10 -24.10 -16.57
CA HIS A 52 2.49 -25.39 -17.13
C HIS A 52 3.02 -26.30 -15.99
N PHE A 53 2.21 -26.53 -14.94
CA PHE A 53 2.43 -27.57 -13.96
C PHE A 53 2.23 -28.98 -14.56
N THR A 54 1.69 -29.08 -15.79
CA THR A 54 1.27 -30.34 -16.39
C THR A 54 2.11 -30.81 -17.58
N THR A 55 3.01 -29.99 -18.15
CA THR A 55 3.77 -30.35 -19.37
C THR A 55 5.27 -30.05 -19.34
N GLY A 56 5.81 -29.47 -18.25
CA GLY A 56 7.25 -29.23 -18.10
C GLY A 56 7.65 -29.12 -16.63
N GLU A 57 8.02 -30.25 -16.04
CA GLU A 57 8.57 -30.34 -14.68
C GLU A 57 9.72 -29.32 -14.51
N GLY A 58 9.55 -28.33 -13.63
CA GLY A 58 10.57 -27.33 -13.28
C GLY A 58 10.23 -25.86 -13.59
N MET A 59 9.58 -25.54 -14.73
CA MET A 59 9.40 -24.14 -15.15
C MET A 59 8.34 -23.39 -14.33
N ALA A 60 7.20 -24.03 -14.05
CA ALA A 60 6.14 -23.42 -13.25
C ALA A 60 6.58 -23.23 -11.78
N THR A 61 7.33 -24.19 -11.23
CA THR A 61 7.96 -24.08 -9.91
C THR A 61 9.01 -22.96 -9.90
N TYR A 62 9.84 -22.84 -10.95
CA TYR A 62 10.80 -21.76 -11.09
C TYR A 62 10.13 -20.38 -11.11
N VAL A 63 9.08 -20.19 -11.93
CA VAL A 63 8.34 -18.91 -12.02
C VAL A 63 7.62 -18.59 -10.71
N GLY A 64 6.97 -19.57 -10.08
CA GLY A 64 6.32 -19.40 -8.78
C GLY A 64 7.31 -19.00 -7.68
N CYS A 65 8.44 -19.71 -7.59
CA CYS A 65 9.52 -19.38 -6.67
C CYS A 65 10.14 -18.01 -6.96
N TYR A 66 10.38 -17.68 -8.23
CA TYR A 66 10.90 -16.38 -8.65
C TYR A 66 9.97 -15.24 -8.21
N MET A 67 8.67 -15.36 -8.46
CA MET A 67 7.68 -14.36 -8.04
C MET A 67 7.61 -14.25 -6.52
N ALA A 68 7.62 -15.39 -5.80
CA ALA A 68 7.63 -15.39 -4.34
C ALA A 68 8.89 -14.71 -3.79
N ILE A 69 10.07 -15.03 -4.33
CA ILE A 69 11.35 -14.43 -3.92
C ILE A 69 11.36 -12.93 -4.19
N LEU A 70 10.93 -12.48 -5.38
CA LEU A 70 10.86 -11.05 -5.70
C LEU A 70 9.99 -10.29 -4.69
N ASN A 71 8.80 -10.82 -4.38
CA ASN A 71 7.88 -10.21 -3.43
C ASN A 71 8.43 -10.22 -1.98
N CYS A 72 9.08 -11.30 -1.57
CA CYS A 72 9.72 -11.39 -0.26
C CYS A 72 10.89 -10.41 -0.12
N VAL A 73 11.77 -10.34 -1.13
CA VAL A 73 12.93 -9.43 -1.16
C VAL A 73 12.45 -7.97 -1.14
N SER A 74 11.47 -7.61 -1.97
CA SER A 74 10.90 -6.25 -1.93
C SER A 74 10.27 -5.95 -0.58
N GLY A 75 9.59 -6.92 0.05
CA GLY A 75 8.99 -6.79 1.37
C GLY A 75 10.01 -6.52 2.47
N ILE A 76 11.10 -7.30 2.50
CA ILE A 76 12.19 -7.12 3.47
C ILE A 76 12.87 -5.77 3.29
N LEU A 77 13.18 -5.39 2.05
CA LEU A 77 13.81 -4.09 1.75
C LEU A 77 12.93 -2.94 2.21
N ILE A 78 11.63 -2.98 1.87
CA ILE A 78 10.69 -1.93 2.26
C ILE A 78 10.50 -1.89 3.79
N ALA A 79 10.38 -3.05 4.45
CA ALA A 79 10.30 -3.12 5.91
C ALA A 79 11.55 -2.53 6.58
N PHE A 80 12.74 -2.87 6.08
CA PHE A 80 13.99 -2.30 6.56
C PHE A 80 14.05 -0.79 6.37
N CYS A 81 13.63 -0.28 5.21
CA CYS A 81 13.51 1.16 4.96
C CYS A 81 12.56 1.83 5.95
N TYR A 82 11.37 1.26 6.21
CA TYR A 82 10.44 1.84 7.17
C TYR A 82 10.95 1.81 8.59
N VAL A 83 11.56 0.71 9.04
CA VAL A 83 12.18 0.63 10.36
C VAL A 83 13.26 1.71 10.48
N SER A 84 14.06 1.92 9.44
CA SER A 84 15.10 2.96 9.42
C SER A 84 14.51 4.37 9.47
N ILE A 85 13.45 4.64 8.71
CA ILE A 85 12.75 5.93 8.69
C ILE A 85 12.09 6.19 10.06
N LEU A 86 11.36 5.21 10.60
CA LEU A 86 10.69 5.34 11.89
C LEU A 86 11.69 5.49 13.04
N LYS A 87 12.78 4.71 13.07
CA LYS A 87 13.84 4.88 14.08
C LYS A 87 14.52 6.25 13.95
N GLY A 88 14.82 6.71 12.74
CA GLY A 88 15.40 8.04 12.53
C GLY A 88 14.45 9.21 12.85
N LEU A 89 13.14 8.96 12.84
CA LEU A 89 12.10 9.97 13.06
C LEU A 89 11.59 10.02 14.51
N TYR A 90 11.56 8.88 15.20
CA TYR A 90 11.08 8.71 16.58
C TYR A 90 12.21 8.59 17.61
N ILE A 91 13.33 7.94 17.29
CA ILE A 91 14.38 7.63 18.27
C ILE A 91 15.53 8.62 18.17
N THR A 92 16.10 8.80 16.97
CA THR A 92 17.42 9.43 16.84
C THR A 92 17.37 10.90 16.39
N ASN A 93 16.18 11.43 16.03
CA ASN A 93 15.99 12.76 15.42
C ASN A 93 16.92 13.08 14.21
N THR A 94 17.68 12.12 13.69
CA THR A 94 18.82 12.36 12.78
C THR A 94 18.38 12.60 11.35
N ILE A 95 17.21 12.11 10.95
CA ILE A 95 16.59 12.43 9.64
C ILE A 95 16.12 13.90 9.61
N CYS A 96 16.13 14.59 10.76
CA CYS A 96 15.71 15.98 10.93
C CYS A 96 16.87 16.98 10.95
N SER A 97 18.13 16.57 10.72
CA SER A 97 19.28 17.41 11.07
C SER A 97 19.58 18.61 10.15
N GLU A 98 18.85 18.89 9.06
CA GLU A 98 19.32 20.02 8.21
C GLU A 98 18.30 20.91 7.49
N MET A 99 16.98 20.63 7.41
CA MET A 99 16.12 21.47 6.53
C MET A 99 14.66 21.67 6.96
N VAL A 100 14.28 21.45 8.22
CA VAL A 100 12.89 21.77 8.66
C VAL A 100 12.94 22.53 9.99
N PRO A 101 12.79 23.88 9.98
CA PRO A 101 12.89 24.69 11.19
C PRO A 101 11.65 24.60 12.09
N THR A 102 10.56 23.97 11.64
CA THR A 102 9.25 23.99 12.30
C THR A 102 8.75 22.60 12.66
N ASN A 103 8.15 22.47 13.86
CA ASN A 103 7.50 21.23 14.33
C ASN A 103 6.47 20.68 13.32
N ASP A 104 5.82 21.57 12.58
CA ASP A 104 4.74 21.27 11.63
C ASP A 104 5.22 20.50 10.38
N GLY A 105 6.41 20.84 9.87
CA GLY A 105 7.00 20.12 8.73
C GLY A 105 7.50 18.72 9.12
N ARG A 106 7.91 18.52 10.38
CA ARG A 106 8.30 17.21 10.91
C ARG A 106 7.10 16.28 11.03
N ASP A 107 5.98 16.79 11.52
CA ASP A 107 4.77 15.98 11.69
C ASP A 107 4.11 15.63 10.36
N SER A 108 4.22 16.51 9.36
CA SER A 108 3.80 16.21 7.98
C SER A 108 4.58 15.03 7.38
N LYS A 109 5.91 14.97 7.58
CA LYS A 109 6.74 13.84 7.15
C LYS A 109 6.40 12.54 7.89
N LYS A 110 6.11 12.61 9.20
CA LYS A 110 5.62 11.46 9.99
C LYS A 110 4.31 10.91 9.46
N LYS A 111 3.33 11.78 9.21
CA LYS A 111 2.02 11.41 8.67
C LYS A 111 2.17 10.72 7.32
N LEU A 112 3.01 11.27 6.44
CA LEU A 112 3.31 10.64 5.15
C LEU A 112 3.98 9.27 5.33
N ALA A 113 5.04 9.17 6.14
CA ALA A 113 5.72 7.89 6.38
C ALA A 113 4.78 6.83 6.96
N LYS A 114 3.91 7.21 7.91
CA LYS A 114 2.89 6.34 8.49
C LYS A 114 1.89 5.87 7.44
N LEU A 115 1.38 6.78 6.62
CA LEU A 115 0.46 6.46 5.52
C LEU A 115 1.08 5.45 4.55
N VAL A 116 2.30 5.71 4.06
CA VAL A 116 2.96 4.80 3.10
C VAL A 116 3.25 3.45 3.75
N ALA A 117 3.63 3.42 5.04
CA ALA A 117 3.77 2.18 5.80
C ALA A 117 2.46 1.40 5.93
N THR A 118 1.33 2.06 6.24
CA THR A 118 0.02 1.39 6.33
C THR A 118 -0.43 0.83 4.99
N VAL A 119 -0.31 1.62 3.91
CA VAL A 119 -0.63 1.16 2.55
C VAL A 119 0.20 -0.07 2.18
N THR A 120 1.50 -0.04 2.50
CA THR A 120 2.39 -1.17 2.22
C THR A 120 2.02 -2.41 3.05
N ALA A 121 1.71 -2.24 4.34
CA ALA A 121 1.31 -3.36 5.18
C ALA A 121 0.02 -4.02 4.67
N SER A 122 -0.97 -3.21 4.27
CA SER A 122 -2.21 -3.70 3.66
C SER A 122 -1.96 -4.49 2.37
N PHE A 123 -1.04 -4.02 1.52
CA PHE A 123 -0.62 -4.76 0.32
C PHE A 123 -0.13 -6.16 0.66
N TYR A 124 0.82 -6.29 1.60
CA TYR A 124 1.38 -7.59 1.95
C TYR A 124 0.35 -8.50 2.64
N ILE A 125 -0.52 -7.96 3.50
CA ILE A 125 -1.59 -8.75 4.14
C ILE A 125 -2.51 -9.38 3.09
N LEU A 126 -2.87 -8.63 2.05
CA LEU A 126 -3.72 -9.12 0.97
C LEU A 126 -2.99 -10.02 -0.02
N LEU A 127 -1.67 -9.86 -0.16
CA LEU A 127 -0.84 -10.67 -1.06
C LEU A 127 -0.46 -12.03 -0.47
N ILE A 128 -0.23 -12.11 0.84
CA ILE A 128 0.22 -13.35 1.53
C ILE A 128 -0.63 -14.57 1.18
N PRO A 129 -1.99 -14.52 1.21
CA PRO A 129 -2.83 -15.67 0.87
C PRO A 129 -2.56 -16.21 -0.54
N TYR A 130 -2.38 -15.32 -1.51
CA TYR A 130 -2.06 -15.70 -2.89
C TYR A 130 -0.64 -16.24 -3.04
N ALA A 131 0.33 -15.66 -2.34
CA ALA A 131 1.70 -16.15 -2.33
C ALA A 131 1.79 -17.58 -1.74
N ILE A 132 1.11 -17.83 -0.61
CA ILE A 132 1.04 -19.17 0.01
C ILE A 132 0.38 -20.16 -0.95
N PHE A 133 -0.75 -19.79 -1.56
CA PHE A 133 -1.44 -20.65 -2.53
C PHE A 133 -0.53 -21.02 -3.71
N THR A 134 0.22 -20.05 -4.25
CA THR A 134 1.14 -20.27 -5.38
C THR A 134 2.29 -21.20 -5.01
N ILE A 135 2.88 -21.04 -3.82
CA ILE A 135 3.96 -21.91 -3.33
C ILE A 135 3.43 -23.34 -3.10
N TYR A 136 2.26 -23.47 -2.47
CA TYR A 136 1.61 -24.77 -2.27
C TYR A 136 1.37 -25.49 -3.60
N MET A 137 0.83 -24.76 -4.58
CA MET A 137 0.58 -25.29 -5.93
C MET A 137 1.87 -25.67 -6.66
N ALA A 138 2.98 -24.96 -6.42
CA ALA A 138 4.29 -25.25 -7.00
C ALA A 138 5.02 -26.43 -6.34
N ALA A 139 4.74 -26.70 -5.06
CA ALA A 139 5.32 -27.79 -4.29
C ALA A 139 4.49 -29.09 -4.39
N ALA A 140 3.21 -29.00 -4.74
CA ALA A 140 2.34 -30.16 -4.89
C ALA A 140 2.75 -30.98 -6.14
N GLU A 141 3.34 -32.16 -5.92
CA GLU A 141 3.55 -33.14 -6.98
C GLU A 141 2.18 -33.63 -7.49
N LYS A 142 1.84 -33.31 -8.74
CA LYS A 142 0.59 -33.77 -9.35
C LYS A 142 0.86 -34.87 -10.36
N PRO A 143 0.11 -36.00 -10.30
CA PRO A 143 0.10 -36.99 -11.37
C PRO A 143 -0.22 -36.29 -12.70
N ARG A 144 0.54 -36.62 -13.76
CA ARG A 144 0.33 -36.08 -15.11
C ARG A 144 -1.16 -36.18 -15.48
N GLY A 145 -1.76 -35.04 -15.79
CA GLY A 145 -3.16 -34.94 -16.23
C GLY A 145 -4.14 -34.39 -15.18
N ASN A 146 -3.75 -34.24 -13.91
CA ASN A 146 -4.63 -33.64 -12.89
C ASN A 146 -4.34 -32.14 -12.74
N THR A 147 -5.18 -31.27 -13.29
CA THR A 147 -4.98 -29.82 -13.21
C THR A 147 -5.28 -29.30 -11.80
N ALA A 148 -4.80 -28.10 -11.45
CA ALA A 148 -5.25 -27.35 -10.26
C ALA A 148 -6.77 -27.21 -10.17
N TYR A 149 -7.41 -27.18 -11.34
CA TYR A 149 -8.81 -26.87 -11.51
C TYR A 149 -9.71 -28.11 -11.56
N SER A 150 -9.17 -29.33 -11.46
CA SER A 150 -9.98 -30.54 -11.33
C SER A 150 -10.51 -30.78 -9.91
N ASN A 151 -10.03 -29.99 -8.94
CA ASN A 151 -10.50 -30.01 -7.56
C ASN A 151 -11.22 -28.68 -7.25
N ASP A 152 -12.50 -28.75 -6.94
CA ASP A 152 -13.35 -27.57 -6.68
C ASP A 152 -12.81 -26.68 -5.56
N ALA A 153 -12.20 -27.24 -4.52
CA ALA A 153 -11.63 -26.48 -3.42
C ALA A 153 -10.39 -25.67 -3.85
N LEU A 154 -9.53 -26.24 -4.71
CA LEU A 154 -8.37 -25.54 -5.28
C LEU A 154 -8.81 -24.46 -6.27
N PHE A 155 -9.84 -24.73 -7.07
CA PHE A 155 -10.45 -23.75 -7.96
C PHE A 155 -10.96 -22.55 -7.16
N VAL A 156 -11.82 -22.77 -6.16
CA VAL A 156 -12.35 -21.70 -5.30
C VAL A 156 -11.23 -20.94 -4.59
N SER A 157 -10.23 -21.65 -4.04
CA SER A 157 -9.09 -21.03 -3.37
C SER A 157 -8.30 -20.08 -4.28
N PHE A 158 -8.09 -20.46 -5.54
CA PHE A 158 -7.43 -19.60 -6.54
C PHE A 158 -8.22 -18.29 -6.75
N TYR A 159 -9.53 -18.36 -6.96
CA TYR A 159 -10.33 -17.16 -7.20
C TYR A 159 -10.41 -16.26 -5.97
N VAL A 160 -10.57 -16.84 -4.77
CA VAL A 160 -10.62 -16.06 -3.52
C VAL A 160 -9.30 -15.34 -3.29
N THR A 161 -8.17 -16.04 -3.39
CA THR A 161 -6.84 -15.46 -3.16
C THR A 161 -6.46 -14.44 -4.24
N SER A 162 -6.84 -14.68 -5.50
CA SER A 162 -6.65 -13.72 -6.60
C SER A 162 -7.51 -12.47 -6.40
N SER A 163 -8.75 -12.63 -5.92
CA SER A 163 -9.65 -11.50 -5.64
C SER A 163 -9.10 -10.61 -4.53
N LEU A 164 -8.48 -11.20 -3.48
CA LEU A 164 -7.81 -10.42 -2.43
C LEU A 164 -6.68 -9.54 -3.01
N CYS A 165 -5.93 -10.03 -3.99
CA CYS A 165 -4.91 -9.23 -4.68
C CYS A 165 -5.54 -8.05 -5.44
N MET A 166 -6.74 -8.19 -6.01
CA MET A 166 -7.44 -7.07 -6.65
C MET A 166 -7.96 -6.04 -5.64
N VAL A 167 -8.45 -6.50 -4.49
CA VAL A 167 -8.94 -5.62 -3.40
C VAL A 167 -7.85 -4.66 -2.92
N ASN A 168 -6.57 -5.04 -3.00
CA ASN A 168 -5.45 -4.16 -2.64
C ASN A 168 -5.50 -2.81 -3.39
N SER A 169 -5.86 -2.81 -4.67
CA SER A 169 -5.97 -1.57 -5.45
C SER A 169 -7.10 -0.67 -4.95
N CYS A 170 -8.20 -1.26 -4.45
CA CYS A 170 -9.38 -0.54 -3.93
C CYS A 170 -9.14 0.03 -2.53
N ILE A 171 -8.32 -0.63 -1.71
CA ILE A 171 -8.00 -0.16 -0.35
C ILE A 171 -7.18 1.14 -0.38
N ASN A 172 -6.34 1.32 -1.40
CA ASN A 172 -5.45 2.48 -1.51
C ASN A 172 -6.21 3.82 -1.38
N PRO A 173 -7.22 4.16 -2.23
CA PRO A 173 -8.02 5.38 -2.06
C PRO A 173 -8.64 5.56 -0.67
N ILE A 174 -9.11 4.47 -0.04
CA ILE A 174 -9.70 4.51 1.31
C ILE A 174 -8.64 4.91 2.34
N LEU A 175 -7.47 4.29 2.30
CA LEU A 175 -6.36 4.62 3.21
C LEU A 175 -5.89 6.06 3.00
N TYR A 176 -5.80 6.53 1.75
CA TYR A 176 -5.48 7.92 1.45
C TYR A 176 -6.54 8.88 1.97
N ALA A 177 -7.83 8.59 1.79
CA ALA A 177 -8.92 9.43 2.28
C ALA A 177 -8.91 9.54 3.82
N LEU A 178 -8.66 8.43 4.53
CA LEU A 178 -8.64 8.41 6.00
C LEU A 178 -7.40 9.13 6.56
N GLN A 179 -6.22 8.93 5.97
CA GLN A 179 -4.94 9.34 6.58
C GLN A 179 -4.27 10.56 5.92
N SER A 180 -4.72 11.01 4.74
CA SER A 180 -4.15 12.17 4.02
C SER A 180 -5.15 13.32 3.90
N SER A 181 -4.93 14.38 4.68
CA SER A 181 -5.73 15.62 4.58
C SER A 181 -5.56 16.32 3.23
N SER A 182 -4.37 16.26 2.64
CA SER A 182 -4.10 16.78 1.30
C SER A 182 -4.91 16.05 0.23
N TYR A 183 -5.04 14.72 0.35
CA TYR A 183 -5.86 13.91 -0.57
C TYR A 183 -7.33 14.28 -0.44
N ARG A 184 -7.87 14.35 0.78
CA ARG A 184 -9.26 14.77 1.02
C ARG A 184 -9.55 16.15 0.46
N ARG A 185 -8.66 17.12 0.66
CA ARG A 185 -8.83 18.49 0.16
C ARG A 185 -8.75 18.55 -1.37
N GLY A 186 -7.93 17.73 -2.00
CA GLY A 186 -7.91 17.57 -3.47
C GLY A 186 -9.21 16.94 -3.98
N PHE A 187 -9.69 15.89 -3.32
CA PHE A 187 -10.94 15.21 -3.68
C PHE A 187 -12.18 16.11 -3.47
N ALA A 188 -12.22 16.90 -2.40
CA ALA A 188 -13.28 17.86 -2.13
C ALA A 188 -13.38 18.96 -3.20
N LYS A 189 -12.25 19.36 -3.82
CA LYS A 189 -12.25 20.28 -4.96
C LYS A 189 -12.89 19.69 -6.22
N LEU A 190 -12.87 18.36 -6.36
CA LEU A 190 -13.51 17.67 -7.48
C LEU A 190 -15.02 17.53 -7.28
N TYR A 191 -15.51 17.57 -6.02
CA TYR A 191 -16.93 17.45 -5.67
C TYR A 191 -17.39 18.56 -4.69
N PRO A 192 -17.39 19.83 -5.11
CA PRO A 192 -17.69 20.97 -4.23
C PRO A 192 -19.13 20.98 -3.69
N CYS A 193 -20.05 20.23 -4.30
CA CYS A 193 -21.45 20.15 -3.89
C CYS A 193 -21.69 19.27 -2.64
N CYS A 194 -20.82 18.31 -2.33
CA CYS A 194 -21.06 17.33 -1.26
C CYS A 194 -20.40 17.68 0.09
N MET A 195 -19.56 18.71 0.15
CA MET A 195 -18.72 19.00 1.33
C MET A 195 -19.09 20.30 2.06
N LYS A 196 -20.05 21.09 1.54
CA LYS A 196 -20.54 22.31 2.22
C LYS A 196 -21.14 22.06 3.61
N HIS A 197 -21.51 20.83 3.93
CA HIS A 197 -22.16 20.47 5.19
C HIS A 197 -21.19 20.27 6.38
N GLN A 198 -19.88 20.10 6.15
CA GLN A 198 -18.91 19.86 7.24
C GLN A 198 -18.25 21.14 7.79
N GLU A 199 -18.23 22.25 7.04
CA GLU A 199 -17.66 23.51 7.54
C GLU A 199 -18.64 24.30 8.43
N GLU A 200 -19.96 24.16 8.23
CA GLU A 200 -20.96 24.84 9.07
C GLU A 200 -21.09 24.24 10.47
N GLU A 201 -20.88 22.92 10.64
CA GLU A 201 -21.00 22.25 11.94
C GLU A 201 -19.80 22.55 12.87
N MET A 202 -18.62 22.83 12.32
CA MET A 202 -17.42 23.20 13.08
C MET A 202 -17.32 24.71 13.37
N ALA A 203 -18.12 25.53 12.67
CA ALA A 203 -18.14 26.99 12.79
C ALA A 203 -19.22 27.53 13.75
N ALA A 204 -20.07 26.68 14.33
CA ALA A 204 -21.05 27.12 15.32
C ALA A 204 -20.36 27.51 16.63
N PRO A 205 -20.32 28.80 17.02
CA PRO A 205 -19.80 29.19 18.32
C PRO A 205 -20.80 28.81 19.40
N ALA A 206 -20.32 28.13 20.44
CA ALA A 206 -21.04 27.90 21.68
C ALA A 206 -21.48 29.24 22.31
N ARG A 207 -22.63 29.76 21.88
CA ARG A 207 -23.36 30.85 22.54
C ARG A 207 -24.43 30.25 23.42
N HIS A 208 -23.99 29.68 24.55
CA HIS A 208 -24.77 29.69 25.77
C HIS A 208 -23.95 30.41 26.84
N ALA A 209 -24.08 31.74 26.82
CA ALA A 209 -23.71 32.56 27.96
C ALA A 209 -24.70 32.24 29.09
N ASN A 210 -24.16 31.75 30.20
CA ASN A 210 -24.86 31.54 31.45
C ASN A 210 -25.07 32.92 32.12
N PRO A 211 -26.28 33.32 32.57
CA PRO A 211 -26.44 34.57 33.28
C PRO A 211 -26.09 34.40 34.77
N SER A 212 -25.16 35.26 35.21
CA SER A 212 -25.22 36.00 36.47
C SER A 212 -24.89 35.27 37.78
N CYS A 213 -23.69 35.53 38.30
CA CYS A 213 -23.37 35.38 39.73
C CYS A 213 -23.25 36.77 40.38
N ASN A 214 -24.11 36.98 41.38
CA ASN A 214 -24.17 37.93 42.49
C ASN A 214 -23.29 39.19 42.53
N SER A 215 -24.01 40.30 42.71
CA SER A 215 -23.59 41.58 43.26
C SER A 215 -23.30 41.53 44.77
N THR A 216 -22.13 42.00 45.21
CA THR A 216 -21.95 42.56 46.57
C THR A 216 -20.82 43.62 46.58
N THR A 217 -21.25 44.89 46.60
CA THR A 217 -20.83 46.01 47.47
C THR A 217 -19.42 46.64 47.40
N GLN A 218 -19.39 47.94 47.06
CA GLN A 218 -18.72 49.07 47.77
C GLN A 218 -19.14 50.39 47.08
N ALA A 219 -20.00 51.25 47.67
CA ALA A 219 -19.73 52.29 48.68
C ALA A 219 -18.96 53.52 48.12
N HIS A 220 -19.65 54.66 47.98
CA HIS A 220 -19.13 56.03 48.16
C HIS A 220 -20.30 57.04 48.23
N ALA A 221 -20.63 57.45 49.46
CA ALA A 221 -20.93 58.81 49.92
C ALA A 221 -21.03 58.77 51.45
#